data_AF-A0A2A4M6A8-F1
#
_entry.id   AF-A0A2A4M6A8-F1
#
_cell.length_a   1.000
_cell.length_b   1.000
_cell.length_c   1.000
_cell.angle_alpha   90.00
_cell.angle_beta   90.00
_cell.angle_gamma   90.00
#
_symmetry.space_group_name_H-M   'P 1'
#
loop_
_entity.id
_entity.type
_entity.pdbx_description
1 polymer ?
#
loop_
_entity_poly.entity_id
_entity_poly.type
_entity_poly.pdbx_seq_one_letter_code
_entity_poly.pdbx_strand_id
1 'polypeptide(L)' 'MKDKVGWTTQKGAHELRKLYGAQVATGYGLYVAQRLLGHSDPSVTADYYADLCEVPKVVVRES' A
#
# COMPACT_ATOMS: atom_id res chain seq x y z
N MET A 1 -11.66 4.56 22.42
CA MET A 1 -12.20 3.23 22.79
C MET A 1 -11.70 2.25 21.74
N LYS A 2 -10.97 1.20 22.13
CA LYS A 2 -10.49 0.17 21.20
C LYS A 2 -11.63 -0.80 20.90
N ASP A 3 -11.72 -1.29 19.66
CA ASP A 3 -12.67 -2.35 19.33
C ASP A 3 -12.25 -3.70 19.94
N LYS A 4 -13.04 -4.76 19.70
CA LYS A 4 -12.80 -6.10 20.25
C LYS A 4 -11.48 -6.73 19.80
N VAL A 5 -10.85 -6.22 18.74
CA VAL A 5 -9.57 -6.71 18.21
C VAL A 5 -8.42 -5.74 18.51
N GLY A 6 -8.65 -4.73 19.35
CA GLY A 6 -7.63 -3.78 19.80
C GLY A 6 -7.38 -2.62 18.84
N TRP A 7 -8.20 -2.48 17.79
CA TRP A 7 -8.08 -1.41 16.81
C TRP A 7 -8.57 -0.08 17.39
N THR A 8 -7.77 0.97 17.19
CA THR A 8 -8.08 2.34 17.65
C THR A 8 -8.57 3.25 16.54
N THR A 9 -8.48 2.82 15.28
CA THR A 9 -8.86 3.65 14.12
C THR A 9 -10.38 3.84 14.06
N GLN A 10 -10.81 5.04 13.70
CA GLN A 10 -12.22 5.34 13.47
C GLN A 10 -12.66 5.03 12.03
N LYS A 11 -11.72 4.73 11.11
CA LYS A 11 -12.00 4.49 9.68
C LYS A 11 -11.53 3.10 9.23
N GLY A 12 -12.02 2.04 9.87
CA GLY A 12 -11.59 0.66 9.57
C GLY A 12 -11.66 0.27 8.09
N ALA A 13 -12.72 0.64 7.38
CA ALA A 13 -12.83 0.39 5.93
C ALA A 13 -11.75 1.10 5.10
N HIS A 14 -11.34 2.30 5.51
CA HIS A 14 -10.26 3.04 4.85
C HIS A 14 -8.90 2.37 5.12
N GLU A 15 -8.68 1.86 6.33
CA GLU A 15 -7.47 1.08 6.63
C GLU A 15 -7.41 -0.23 5.84
N LEU A 16 -8.54 -0.93 5.67
CA LEU A 16 -8.61 -2.11 4.81
C LEU A 16 -8.31 -1.77 3.35
N ARG A 17 -8.83 -0.64 2.85
CA ARG A 17 -8.49 -0.13 1.51
C ARG A 17 -6.99 0.15 1.36
N LYS A 18 -6.35 0.71 2.40
CA LYS A 18 -4.90 0.92 2.46
C LYS A 18 -4.12 -0.39 2.39
N LEU A 19 -4.51 -1.37 3.19
CA LEU A 19 -3.86 -2.68 3.17
C LEU A 19 -3.98 -3.36 1.81
N TYR A 20 -5.17 -3.37 1.21
CA TYR A 20 -5.39 -3.94 -0.12
C TYR A 20 -4.54 -3.25 -1.19
N GLY A 21 -4.55 -1.91 -1.21
CA GLY A 21 -3.76 -1.13 -2.15
C GLY A 21 -2.26 -1.39 -2.03
N ALA A 22 -1.76 -1.58 -0.80
CA ALA A 22 -0.36 -1.92 -0.55
C ALA A 22 -0.01 -3.31 -1.10
N GLN A 23 -0.85 -4.31 -0.85
CA GLN A 23 -0.65 -5.66 -1.40
C GLN A 23 -0.59 -5.66 -2.93
N VAL A 24 -1.48 -4.91 -3.58
CA VAL A 24 -1.50 -4.80 -5.04
C VAL A 24 -0.29 -4.04 -5.56
N ALA A 25 0.08 -2.92 -4.92
CA ALA A 25 1.24 -2.12 -5.33
C ALA A 25 2.53 -2.94 -5.28
N THR A 26 2.69 -3.76 -4.24
CA THR A 26 3.83 -4.68 -4.11
C THR A 26 3.81 -5.81 -5.14
N GLY A 27 2.66 -6.45 -5.37
CA GLY A 27 2.57 -7.62 -6.24
C GLY A 27 2.55 -7.29 -7.73
N TYR A 28 1.94 -6.17 -8.11
CA TYR A 28 1.59 -5.84 -9.50
C TYR A 28 2.04 -4.44 -9.93
N GLY A 29 2.61 -3.66 -9.02
CA GLY A 29 3.10 -2.31 -9.30
C GLY A 29 2.06 -1.20 -9.10
N LEU A 30 2.58 0.03 -9.05
CA LEU A 30 1.85 1.21 -8.62
C LEU A 30 0.65 1.56 -9.51
N TYR A 31 0.80 1.47 -10.83
CA TYR A 31 -0.25 1.85 -11.78
C TYR A 31 -1.45 0.89 -11.76
N VAL A 32 -1.21 -0.39 -11.46
CA VAL A 32 -2.28 -1.38 -11.28
C VAL A 32 -3.06 -1.07 -10.01
N ALA A 33 -2.35 -0.79 -8.92
CA ALA A 33 -2.97 -0.35 -7.67
C ALA A 33 -3.79 0.93 -7.85
N GLN A 34 -3.26 1.94 -8.55
CA GLN A 34 -3.96 3.19 -8.84
C GLN A 34 -5.31 2.95 -9.54
N ARG A 35 -5.34 2.11 -10.58
CA ARG A 35 -6.58 1.78 -11.30
C ARG A 35 -7.59 1.05 -10.43
N LEU A 36 -7.15 0.08 -9.62
CA LEU A 36 -8.03 -0.70 -8.75
C LEU A 36 -8.56 0.12 -7.56
N LEU A 37 -7.76 1.07 -7.07
CA LEU A 37 -8.15 2.02 -6.03
C LEU A 37 -8.90 3.23 -6.56
N GLY A 38 -9.03 3.40 -7.89
CA GLY A 38 -9.73 4.53 -8.49
C GLY A 38 -9.10 5.89 -8.15
N HIS A 39 -7.79 5.95 -7.95
CA HIS A 39 -7.10 7.21 -7.69
C HIS A 39 -6.84 7.95 -8.99
N SER A 40 -7.25 9.22 -9.04
CA SER A 40 -7.00 10.11 -10.18
C SER A 40 -5.52 10.50 -10.31
N ASP A 41 -4.78 10.46 -9.21
CA ASP A 41 -3.35 10.78 -9.15
C ASP A 41 -2.55 9.58 -8.59
N PRO A 42 -1.53 9.09 -9.30
CA PRO A 42 -0.61 8.06 -8.81
C PRO A 42 0.16 8.45 -7.56
N SER A 43 0.38 9.75 -7.29
CA SER A 43 1.08 10.23 -6.09
C SER A 43 0.45 9.72 -4.79
N VAL A 44 -0.89 9.74 -4.72
CA VAL A 44 -1.68 9.21 -3.59
C VAL A 44 -1.42 7.72 -3.38
N THR A 45 -1.17 6.98 -4.46
CA THR A 45 -0.87 5.55 -4.36
C THR A 45 0.57 5.32 -3.91
N ALA A 46 1.51 6.17 -4.37
CA ALA A 46 2.91 6.09 -3.96
C ALA A 46 3.05 6.38 -2.45
N ASP A 47 2.51 7.50 -1.99
CA ASP A 47 2.73 8.04 -0.64
C ASP A 47 2.13 7.16 0.47
N TYR A 48 1.02 6.48 0.19
CA TYR A 48 0.26 5.76 1.23
C TYR A 48 0.28 4.24 1.11
N TYR A 49 0.71 3.70 -0.04
CA TYR A 49 0.53 2.28 -0.33
C TYR A 49 1.83 1.59 -0.80
N ALA A 50 2.78 2.31 -1.40
CA ALA A 50 4.01 1.70 -1.94
C ALA A 50 5.09 1.46 -0.89
N ASP A 51 5.11 2.23 0.20
CA ASP A 51 6.18 2.21 1.22
C ASP A 51 6.13 1.03 2.19
N LEU A 52 5.09 0.19 2.11
CA LEU A 52 4.85 -0.90 3.06
C LEU A 52 5.58 -2.21 2.74
N CYS A 53 6.37 -2.27 1.67
CA CYS A 53 7.22 -3.41 1.37
C CYS A 53 8.65 -2.93 1.20
N GLU A 54 9.55 -3.41 2.06
CA GLU A 54 10.99 -3.18 1.94
C GLU A 54 11.41 -3.48 0.49
N VAL A 55 11.91 -2.46 -0.20
CA VAL A 55 12.49 -2.65 -1.54
C VAL A 55 13.73 -3.53 -1.34
N PRO A 56 13.78 -4.75 -1.88
CA PRO A 56 14.97 -5.58 -1.74
C PRO A 56 16.16 -4.83 -2.35
N LYS A 57 17.24 -4.67 -1.59
CA LYS A 57 18.47 -4.05 -2.07
C LYS A 57 18.94 -4.81 -3.31
N VAL A 58 18.90 -4.15 -4.47
CA VAL A 58 19.49 -4.69 -5.70
C VAL A 58 20.99 -4.73 -5.51
N VAL A 59 21.54 -5.92 -5.26
CA VAL A 59 22.99 -6.14 -5.22
C VAL A 59 23.43 -6.38 -6.65
N VAL A 60 23.95 -5.34 -7.31
CA VAL A 60 24.60 -5.49 -8.62
C VAL A 60 25.88 -6.28 -8.38
N ARG A 61 25.96 -7.51 -8.93
CA ARG A 61 27.23 -8.22 -9.00
C ARG A 61 28.05 -7.56 -10.11
N GLU A 62 29.04 -6.77 -9.73
CA GLU A 62 30.09 -6.35 -10.65
C GLU A 62 30.78 -7.60 -11.21
N SER A 63 30.93 -7.64 -12.54
CA SER A 63 31.57 -8.73 -13.29
C SER A 63 33.08 -8.54 -13.35
#